data_AF-A0AAD7S2T0-F1
#
_entry.id   AF-A0AAD7S2T0-F1
#
_cell.length_a   1.000
_cell.length_b   1.000
_cell.length_c   1.000
_cell.angle_alpha   90.00
_cell.angle_beta   90.00
_cell.angle_gamma   90.00
#
_symmetry.space_group_name_H-M   'P 1'
#
loop_
_entity.id
_entity.type
_entity.pdbx_description
1 polymer ?
#
loop_
_entity_poly.entity_id
_entity_poly.type
_entity_poly.pdbx_seq_one_letter_code
_entity_poly.pdbx_strand_id
1 'polypeptide(L)'
;MILPLKTRILQSVAPSEEDSSITRAVKAAIREGLNPRYTDPPNLQEYLHRSTALDPRFKSLSHLDHALHQMTYSDFTTDIVGTEEGQATEPTGADSEASPPPQKKSAMEELFGEIFVNKDTGKTFANTIEEEVESYKAASSIPVDGSTGMVQNKV
;
A
#
# COMPACT_ATOMS: atom_id res chain seq x y z
N MET A 1 -7.45 -3.37 -5.26
CA MET A 1 -6.43 -3.53 -6.33
C MET A 1 -6.96 -3.08 -7.68
N ILE A 2 -7.07 -1.77 -7.91
CA ILE A 2 -7.62 -1.23 -9.17
C ILE A 2 -6.52 -1.01 -10.22
N LEU A 3 -5.41 -0.33 -9.86
CA LEU A 3 -4.35 0.00 -10.82
C LEU A 3 -3.61 -1.21 -11.40
N PRO A 4 -3.14 -2.20 -10.61
CA PRO A 4 -2.47 -3.35 -11.19
C PRO A 4 -3.35 -4.15 -12.14
N LEU A 5 -4.67 -4.20 -11.86
CA LEU A 5 -5.63 -4.87 -12.72
C LEU A 5 -5.85 -4.09 -14.01
N LYS A 6 -6.04 -2.77 -13.94
CA LYS A 6 -6.09 -1.89 -15.12
C LYS A 6 -4.86 -2.11 -16.00
N THR A 7 -3.66 -2.10 -15.42
CA THR A 7 -2.43 -2.31 -16.18
C THR A 7 -2.36 -3.70 -16.79
N ARG A 8 -2.65 -4.77 -16.04
CA ARG A 8 -2.65 -6.14 -16.59
C ARG A 8 -3.61 -6.28 -17.78
N ILE A 9 -4.81 -5.73 -17.66
CA ILE A 9 -5.78 -5.76 -18.76
C ILE A 9 -5.21 -5.02 -19.96
N LEU A 10 -4.72 -3.78 -19.79
CA LEU A 10 -4.13 -2.98 -20.86
C LEU A 10 -2.93 -3.68 -21.54
N GLN A 11 -2.10 -4.39 -20.78
CA GLN A 11 -1.00 -5.20 -21.30
C GLN A 11 -1.52 -6.39 -22.13
N SER A 12 -2.55 -7.09 -21.65
CA SER A 12 -3.16 -8.23 -22.37
C SER A 12 -3.85 -7.83 -23.68
N VAL A 13 -4.34 -6.58 -23.77
CA VAL A 13 -4.98 -6.04 -24.97
C VAL A 13 -4.05 -5.14 -25.79
N ALA A 14 -2.74 -5.26 -25.60
CA ALA A 14 -1.77 -4.55 -26.43
C ALA A 14 -1.98 -4.87 -27.92
N PRO A 15 -1.81 -3.89 -28.83
CA PRO A 15 -1.90 -4.13 -30.26
C PRO A 15 -0.86 -5.17 -30.70
N SER A 16 -1.28 -6.13 -31.52
CA SER A 16 -0.41 -7.14 -32.12
C SER A 16 -0.67 -7.18 -33.63
N GLU A 17 0.39 -7.43 -34.41
CA GLU A 17 0.27 -7.48 -35.87
C GLU A 17 -0.48 -8.74 -36.34
N GLU A 18 -0.49 -9.78 -35.49
CA GLU A 18 -1.23 -11.02 -35.67
C GLU A 18 -2.74 -10.86 -35.44
N ASP A 19 -3.19 -9.72 -34.91
CA ASP A 19 -4.61 -9.47 -34.66
C ASP A 19 -5.39 -9.33 -35.97
N SER A 20 -6.49 -10.09 -36.06
CA SER A 20 -7.51 -9.85 -37.09
C SER A 20 -8.06 -8.43 -36.99
N SER A 21 -8.66 -7.92 -38.09
CA SER A 21 -9.27 -6.59 -38.11
C SER A 21 -10.30 -6.37 -36.98
N ILE A 22 -11.13 -7.39 -36.71
CA ILE A 22 -12.12 -7.37 -35.64
C ILE A 22 -11.44 -7.37 -34.27
N THR A 23 -10.46 -8.25 -34.05
CA THR A 23 -9.72 -8.31 -32.78
C THR A 23 -9.02 -7.00 -32.46
N ARG A 24 -8.40 -6.38 -33.47
CA ARG A 24 -7.75 -5.08 -33.36
C ARG A 24 -8.74 -3.99 -32.96
N ALA A 25 -9.90 -3.95 -33.60
CA ALA A 25 -10.96 -2.98 -33.28
C ALA A 25 -11.49 -3.17 -31.85
N VAL A 26 -11.73 -4.41 -31.41
CA VAL A 26 -12.17 -4.72 -30.05
C VAL A 26 -11.12 -4.33 -29.02
N LYS A 27 -9.85 -4.69 -29.22
CA LYS A 27 -8.74 -4.29 -28.34
C LYS A 27 -8.62 -2.77 -28.26
N ALA A 28 -8.74 -2.07 -29.39
CA ALA A 28 -8.72 -0.60 -29.43
C ALA A 28 -9.86 0.01 -28.59
N ALA A 29 -11.09 -0.46 -28.76
CA ALA A 29 -12.24 0.02 -28.00
C ALA A 29 -12.10 -0.24 -26.48
N ILE A 30 -11.55 -1.40 -26.09
CA ILE A 30 -11.25 -1.69 -24.67
C ILE A 30 -10.22 -0.71 -24.12
N ARG A 31 -9.13 -0.47 -24.85
CA ARG A 31 -8.07 0.47 -24.41
C ARG A 31 -8.60 1.89 -24.29
N GLU A 32 -9.37 2.35 -25.26
CA GLU A 32 -10.02 3.67 -25.24
C GLU A 32 -10.96 3.81 -24.03
N GLY A 33 -11.76 2.78 -23.73
CA GLY A 33 -12.67 2.80 -22.60
C GLY A 33 -12.00 2.69 -21.23
N LEU A 34 -10.81 2.09 -21.12
CA LEU A 34 -10.09 1.87 -19.86
C LEU A 34 -9.04 2.93 -19.55
N ASN A 35 -8.35 3.47 -20.55
CA ASN A 35 -7.29 4.46 -20.37
C ASN A 35 -7.69 5.66 -19.50
N PRO A 36 -8.83 6.35 -19.74
CA PRO A 36 -9.19 7.54 -18.95
C PRO A 36 -9.75 7.20 -17.57
N ARG A 37 -10.08 5.94 -17.29
CA ARG A 37 -10.66 5.57 -15.99
C ARG A 37 -9.63 5.75 -14.89
N TYR A 38 -10.04 6.33 -13.77
CA TYR A 38 -9.20 6.54 -12.58
C TYR A 38 -8.03 7.51 -12.78
N THR A 39 -8.12 8.38 -13.79
CA THR A 39 -7.16 9.48 -14.01
C THR A 39 -7.68 10.79 -13.43
N ASP A 40 -9.00 10.98 -13.45
CA ASP A 40 -9.68 12.15 -12.87
C ASP A 40 -10.62 11.73 -11.74
N PRO A 41 -10.69 12.48 -10.63
CA PRO A 41 -9.85 13.63 -10.28
C PRO A 41 -8.41 13.23 -9.87
N PRO A 42 -7.42 14.15 -9.91
CA PRO A 42 -6.00 13.81 -9.66
C PRO A 42 -5.73 13.12 -8.32
N ASN A 43 -6.46 13.49 -7.27
CA ASN A 43 -6.35 12.89 -5.94
C ASN A 43 -6.79 11.41 -5.91
N LEU A 44 -7.68 10.97 -6.81
CA LEU A 44 -8.06 9.57 -6.93
C LEU A 44 -6.87 8.73 -7.41
N GLN A 45 -6.14 9.24 -8.41
CA GLN A 45 -4.99 8.53 -8.96
C GLN A 45 -3.89 8.38 -7.89
N GLU A 46 -3.59 9.46 -7.16
CA GLU A 46 -2.64 9.45 -6.04
C GLU A 46 -3.04 8.45 -4.95
N TYR A 47 -4.30 8.49 -4.51
CA TYR A 47 -4.84 7.55 -3.51
C TYR A 47 -4.69 6.09 -3.95
N LEU A 48 -4.97 5.80 -5.23
CA LEU A 48 -4.84 4.45 -5.76
C LEU A 48 -3.36 4.01 -5.86
N HIS A 49 -2.44 4.91 -6.17
CA HIS A 49 -1.00 4.63 -6.17
C HIS A 49 -0.52 4.28 -4.76
N ARG A 50 -0.84 5.11 -3.77
CA ARG A 50 -0.53 4.86 -2.34
C ARG A 50 -1.10 3.52 -1.87
N SER A 51 -2.39 3.30 -2.13
CA SER A 51 -3.07 2.04 -1.75
C SER A 51 -2.42 0.80 -2.39
N THR A 52 -1.91 0.94 -3.62
CA THR A 52 -1.24 -0.17 -4.32
C THR A 52 0.16 -0.42 -3.76
N ALA A 53 0.90 0.64 -3.40
CA ALA A 53 2.23 0.56 -2.80
C ALA A 53 2.22 -0.13 -1.42
N LEU A 54 1.13 0.06 -0.65
CA LEU A 54 0.92 -0.58 0.65
C LEU A 54 0.46 -2.04 0.57
N ASP A 55 0.09 -2.55 -0.60
CA ASP A 55 -0.19 -3.98 -0.76
C ASP A 55 1.12 -4.75 -0.99
N PRO A 56 1.51 -5.68 -0.09
CA PRO A 56 2.78 -6.43 -0.20
C PRO A 56 2.92 -7.24 -1.50
N ARG A 57 1.80 -7.56 -2.16
CA ARG A 57 1.78 -8.24 -3.46
C ARG A 57 2.21 -7.35 -4.62
N PHE A 58 2.00 -6.05 -4.48
CA PHE A 58 2.17 -5.09 -5.55
C PHE A 58 3.23 -4.03 -5.24
N LYS A 59 3.92 -4.13 -4.11
CA LYS A 59 4.98 -3.19 -3.70
C LYS A 59 6.12 -2.99 -4.70
N SER A 60 6.43 -3.99 -5.53
CA SER A 60 7.43 -3.85 -6.60
C SER A 60 6.95 -2.94 -7.72
N LEU A 61 5.65 -2.66 -7.78
CA LEU A 61 4.95 -1.78 -8.72
C LEU A 61 5.57 -1.81 -10.12
N SER A 62 5.79 -2.99 -10.70
CA SER A 62 6.48 -3.16 -11.99
C SER A 62 5.80 -2.47 -13.19
N HIS A 63 4.62 -1.89 -12.96
CA HIS A 63 3.83 -1.13 -13.90
C HIS A 63 3.95 0.40 -13.73
N LEU A 64 4.64 0.88 -12.70
CA LEU A 64 4.96 2.28 -12.47
C LEU A 64 6.43 2.54 -12.81
N ASP A 65 6.72 3.78 -13.19
CA ASP A 65 8.09 4.27 -13.27
C ASP A 65 8.71 4.36 -11.86
N HIS A 66 10.03 4.14 -11.78
CA HIS A 66 10.78 4.16 -10.53
C HIS A 66 10.72 5.53 -9.83
N ALA A 67 10.63 6.62 -10.59
CA ALA A 67 10.45 7.96 -10.02
C ALA A 67 9.11 8.11 -9.29
N LEU A 68 8.03 7.60 -9.89
CA LEU A 68 6.68 7.65 -9.29
C LEU A 68 6.58 6.74 -8.05
N HIS A 69 7.32 5.62 -8.07
CA HIS A 69 7.49 4.73 -6.91
C HIS A 69 8.12 5.46 -5.73
N GLN A 70 9.26 6.12 -5.95
CA GLN A 70 9.95 6.87 -4.91
C GLN A 70 9.11 8.03 -4.36
N MET A 71 8.46 8.78 -5.25
CA MET A 71 7.56 9.87 -4.87
C MET A 71 6.43 9.39 -3.96
N THR A 72 5.78 8.28 -4.32
CA THR A 72 4.68 7.70 -3.52
C THR A 72 5.09 7.38 -2.09
N TYR A 73 6.29 6.79 -1.88
CA TYR A 73 6.78 6.50 -0.52
C TYR A 73 7.24 7.76 0.20
N SER A 74 7.89 8.70 -0.48
CA SER A 74 8.32 9.97 0.11
C SER A 74 7.14 10.78 0.63
N ASP A 75 6.09 10.92 -0.18
CA ASP A 75 4.87 11.64 0.17
C ASP A 75 4.16 10.95 1.35
N PHE A 76 4.09 9.61 1.32
CA PHE A 76 3.52 8.81 2.41
C PHE A 76 4.29 8.98 3.72
N THR A 77 5.62 8.91 3.70
CA THR A 77 6.47 9.14 4.89
C THR A 77 6.26 10.55 5.44
N THR A 78 6.25 11.56 4.57
CA THR A 78 6.08 12.96 4.97
C THR A 78 4.72 13.19 5.62
N ASP A 79 3.65 12.61 5.07
CA ASP A 79 2.30 12.73 5.61
C ASP A 79 2.17 12.07 6.99
N ILE A 80 2.76 10.88 7.20
CA ILE A 80 2.72 10.21 8.50
C ILE A 80 3.45 11.05 9.54
N VAL A 81 4.65 11.54 9.22
CA VAL A 81 5.44 12.38 10.13
C VAL A 81 4.71 13.67 10.47
N GLY A 82 4.05 14.31 9.49
CA GLY A 82 3.29 15.54 9.69
C GLY A 82 1.96 15.37 10.46
N THR A 83 1.36 14.17 10.44
CA THR A 83 0.07 13.93 11.10
C THR A 83 0.19 13.87 12.63
N GLU A 84 1.35 13.48 13.17
CA GLU A 84 1.55 13.36 14.62
C GLU A 84 1.86 14.69 15.33
N GLU A 85 2.25 15.74 14.61
CA GLU A 85 2.41 17.08 15.20
C GLU A 85 1.07 17.77 15.53
N GLY A 86 -0.08 17.18 15.13
CA GLY A 86 -1.41 17.79 15.26
C GLY A 86 -2.44 17.04 16.10
N GLN A 87 -2.13 15.86 16.66
CA GLN A 87 -3.14 15.00 17.31
C GLN A 87 -2.80 14.64 18.76
N ALA A 88 -2.72 15.68 19.60
CA ALA A 88 -2.84 15.57 21.05
C ALA A 88 -3.95 16.52 21.55
N THR A 89 -5.19 16.29 21.12
CA THR A 89 -6.37 16.96 21.69
C THR A 89 -7.29 15.91 22.31
N GLU A 90 -6.94 15.54 23.54
CA GLU A 90 -7.86 14.96 24.51
C GLU A 90 -9.12 15.86 24.64
N PRO A 91 -10.35 15.33 24.57
CA PRO A 91 -11.51 16.09 25.00
C PRO A 91 -11.53 16.15 26.53
N THR A 92 -11.14 17.31 27.06
CA THR A 92 -11.42 17.72 28.45
C THR A 92 -12.94 17.78 28.67
N GLY A 93 -13.42 17.07 29.70
CA GLY A 93 -14.80 17.11 30.15
C GLY A 93 -14.97 16.69 31.62
N ALA A 94 -14.86 17.69 32.51
CA ALA A 94 -15.52 17.85 33.82
C ALA A 94 -15.37 16.80 34.96
N ASP A 95 -14.58 17.21 35.96
CA ASP A 95 -14.83 17.21 37.42
C ASP A 95 -15.50 16.00 38.13
N SER A 96 -14.70 15.29 38.94
CA SER A 96 -15.11 14.78 40.26
C SER A 96 -13.88 14.32 41.06
N GLU A 97 -13.70 14.93 42.24
CA GLU A 97 -12.80 14.44 43.28
C GLU A 97 -13.13 12.99 43.66
N ALA A 98 -12.24 12.05 43.33
CA ALA A 98 -12.07 10.77 44.02
C ALA A 98 -10.72 10.13 43.62
N SER A 99 -10.04 9.52 44.57
CA SER A 99 -8.71 8.87 44.47
C SER A 99 -8.49 8.05 43.19
N PRO A 100 -7.24 7.92 42.68
CA PRO A 100 -6.97 7.11 41.49
C PRO A 100 -7.37 5.64 41.74
N PRO A 101 -8.16 5.01 40.85
CA PRO A 101 -8.46 3.59 40.96
C PRO A 101 -7.19 2.77 40.73
N PRO A 102 -7.06 1.58 41.34
CA PRO A 102 -5.88 0.73 41.18
C PRO A 102 -5.65 0.42 39.70
N GLN A 103 -4.42 0.64 39.23
CA GLN A 103 -3.99 0.38 37.86
C GLN A 103 -4.15 -1.11 37.55
N LYS A 104 -5.30 -1.50 37.01
CA LYS A 104 -5.50 -2.84 36.45
C LYS A 104 -4.80 -2.84 35.10
N LYS A 105 -3.73 -3.61 34.98
CA LYS A 105 -3.11 -3.92 33.69
C LYS A 105 -4.19 -4.47 32.78
N SER A 106 -4.30 -3.92 31.58
CA SER A 106 -5.32 -4.36 30.62
C SER A 106 -5.05 -5.82 30.24
N ALA A 107 -6.09 -6.62 30.02
CA ALA A 107 -5.92 -7.99 29.52
C ALA A 107 -5.12 -8.03 28.19
N MET A 108 -5.13 -6.93 27.42
CA MET A 108 -4.28 -6.77 26.23
C MET A 108 -2.81 -6.58 26.57
N GLU A 109 -2.51 -5.85 27.64
CA GLU A 109 -1.16 -5.66 28.14
C GLU A 109 -0.63 -6.96 28.79
N GLU A 110 -1.48 -7.74 29.44
CA GLU A 110 -1.08 -9.03 30.01
C GLU A 110 -0.81 -10.11 28.95
N LEU A 111 -1.64 -10.17 27.91
CA LEU A 111 -1.51 -11.19 26.85
C LEU A 111 -0.45 -10.82 25.80
N PHE A 112 -0.30 -9.53 25.50
CA PHE A 112 0.56 -9.07 24.40
C PHE A 112 1.64 -8.08 24.84
N GLY A 113 1.74 -7.70 26.12
CA GLY A 113 2.73 -6.73 26.59
C GLY A 113 4.17 -7.18 26.39
N GLU A 114 4.44 -8.49 26.40
CA GLU A 114 5.75 -9.06 26.06
C GLU A 114 6.03 -9.06 24.54
N ILE A 115 5.00 -9.06 23.70
CA ILE A 115 5.12 -9.05 22.24
C ILE A 115 5.31 -7.62 21.71
N PHE A 116 4.61 -6.65 22.33
CA PHE A 116 4.71 -5.24 21.99
C PHE A 116 5.65 -4.47 22.92
N VAL A 117 6.70 -5.10 23.46
CA VAL A 117 7.76 -4.36 24.15
C VAL A 117 8.37 -3.41 23.14
N ASN A 118 7.90 -2.16 23.16
CA ASN A 118 8.46 -1.08 22.40
C ASN A 118 9.86 -0.89 22.97
N LYS A 119 10.86 -1.40 22.25
CA LYS A 119 12.25 -1.16 22.61
C LYS A 119 12.39 0.34 22.52
N ASP A 120 12.51 1.02 23.65
CA ASP A 120 12.86 2.44 23.68
C ASP A 120 14.23 2.59 23.02
N THR A 121 14.24 2.77 21.71
CA THR A 121 15.45 2.88 20.91
C THR A 121 16.06 4.27 20.98
N GLY A 122 15.41 5.22 21.68
CA GLY A 122 15.80 6.64 21.72
C GLY A 122 15.68 7.34 20.36
N LYS A 123 14.99 6.72 19.40
CA LYS A 123 14.77 7.25 18.04
C LYS A 123 13.59 8.22 18.07
N THR A 124 13.67 9.29 17.29
CA THR A 124 12.52 10.16 17.03
C THR A 124 11.46 9.37 16.25
N PHE A 125 10.20 9.76 16.37
CA PHE A 125 9.10 9.17 15.59
C PHE A 125 9.41 9.15 14.08
N ALA A 126 9.89 10.29 13.55
CA ALA A 126 10.29 10.39 12.14
C ALA A 126 11.33 9.32 11.74
N ASN A 127 12.37 9.12 12.54
CA ASN A 127 13.40 8.11 12.26
C ASN A 127 12.82 6.68 12.29
N THR A 128 11.86 6.42 13.19
CA THR A 128 11.17 5.12 13.26
C THR A 128 10.34 4.86 12.00
N ILE A 129 9.60 5.86 11.51
CA ILE A 129 8.80 5.74 10.29
C ILE A 129 9.69 5.53 9.06
N GLU A 130 10.80 6.27 8.95
CA GLU A 130 11.76 6.09 7.86
C GLU A 130 12.30 4.65 7.83
N GLU A 131 12.73 4.12 8.99
CA GLU A 131 13.23 2.75 9.11
C GLU A 131 12.15 1.69 8.78
N GLU A 132 10.90 1.93 9.18
CA GLU A 132 9.78 1.02 8.87
C GLU A 132 9.50 1.00 7.36
N VAL A 133 9.47 2.16 6.71
CA VAL A 133 9.27 2.28 5.25
C VAL A 133 10.41 1.62 4.49
N GLU A 134 11.66 1.80 4.92
CA GLU A 134 12.81 1.11 4.35
C GLU A 134 12.72 -0.41 4.53
N SER A 135 12.36 -0.87 5.72
CA SER A 135 12.17 -2.29 6.04
C SER A 135 11.08 -2.93 5.17
N TYR A 136 9.95 -2.23 5.00
CA TYR A 136 8.85 -2.68 4.15
C TYR A 136 9.26 -2.81 2.67
N LYS A 137 10.01 -1.81 2.17
CA LYS A 137 10.58 -1.81 0.81
C LYS A 137 11.58 -2.95 0.61
N ALA A 138 12.40 -3.25 1.61
CA ALA A 138 13.43 -4.28 1.56
C ALA A 138 12.89 -5.72 1.68
N ALA A 139 11.73 -5.92 2.32
CA ALA A 139 11.15 -7.26 2.47
C ALA A 139 10.90 -7.94 1.10
N SER A 140 10.64 -9.23 1.05
CA SER A 140 10.19 -9.89 -0.18
C SER A 140 8.73 -9.55 -0.52
N SER A 141 8.38 -9.46 -1.81
CA SER A 141 6.98 -9.33 -2.25
C SER A 141 6.25 -10.67 -2.16
N ILE A 142 4.93 -10.63 -1.92
CA ILE A 142 4.09 -11.83 -2.01
C ILE A 142 3.81 -12.12 -3.49
N PRO A 143 4.08 -13.33 -3.99
CA PRO A 143 3.84 -13.67 -5.39
C PRO A 143 2.34 -13.64 -5.72
N VAL A 144 2.00 -13.03 -6.86
CA VAL A 144 0.60 -12.86 -7.32
C VAL A 144 0.27 -13.77 -8.52
N ASP A 145 1.29 -14.29 -9.18
CA ASP A 145 1.11 -15.28 -10.24
C ASP A 145 0.99 -16.66 -9.61
N GLY A 146 -0.15 -17.30 -9.84
CA GLY A 146 -0.29 -18.73 -9.68
C GLY A 146 0.72 -19.40 -10.60
N SER A 147 1.90 -19.71 -10.06
CA SER A 147 2.81 -20.71 -10.61
C SER A 147 2.03 -22.02 -10.64
N THR A 148 1.27 -22.22 -11.71
CA THR A 148 0.86 -23.55 -12.13
C THR A 148 2.16 -24.22 -12.54
N GLY A 149 2.75 -24.97 -11.60
CA GLY A 149 3.84 -25.87 -11.92
C GLY A 149 3.35 -26.81 -13.01
N MET A 150 3.71 -26.52 -14.25
CA MET A 150 3.64 -27.49 -15.33
C MET A 150 4.61 -28.60 -14.97
N VAL A 151 4.08 -29.65 -14.35
CA VAL A 151 4.77 -30.92 -14.21
C VAL A 151 4.96 -31.42 -15.65
N GLN A 152 6.20 -31.35 -16.14
CA GLN A 152 6.57 -31.97 -17.41
C GLN A 152 6.38 -33.49 -17.26
N ASN A 153 5.29 -34.02 -17.81
CA ASN A 153 5.22 -35.44 -18.10
C ASN A 153 6.18 -35.73 -19.26
N LYS A 154 7.35 -36.27 -18.90
CA LYS A 154 8.21 -36.98 -19.85
C LYS A 154 7.48 -38.24 -20.29
N VAL A 155 7.25 -38.36 -21.61
CA VAL A 155 7.00 -39.62 -22.30
C VAL A 155 8.33 -40.34 -22.49
#